data_AF-A0A3A9B6T4-F1
#
_entry.id   AF-A0A3A9B6T4-F1
#
_cell.length_a   1.000
_cell.length_b   1.000
_cell.length_c   1.000
_cell.angle_alpha   90.00
_cell.angle_beta   90.00
_cell.angle_gamma   90.00
#
_symmetry.space_group_name_H-M   'P 1'
#
loop_
_entity.id
_entity.type
_entity.pdbx_description
1 polymer ?
#
loop_
_entity_poly.entity_id
_entity_poly.type
_entity_poly.pdbx_seq_one_letter_code
_entity_poly.pdbx_strand_id
1 'polypeptide(L)'
;MNNLEYNKWLKEKIDELANTNIKCNGNYNEDLIREYLIFSSYVGIGEELLNFFKQNINDENLLKVLFKILLDESEEYSNDARYSAARMIPLFNSDILKKYKKELHHAQSYKINNLKPFPKDEPIWLSECKW
;
A
#
# COMPACT_ATOMS: atom_id res chain seq x y z
N MET A 1 4.82 19.10 20.61
CA MET A 1 3.47 18.52 20.55
C MET A 1 3.40 17.41 21.56
N ASN A 2 2.44 17.46 22.48
CA ASN A 2 2.24 16.36 23.43
C ASN A 2 1.45 15.21 22.76
N ASN A 3 1.43 14.01 23.37
CA ASN A 3 0.76 12.84 22.79
C ASN A 3 -0.75 13.07 22.56
N LEU A 4 -1.41 13.88 23.38
CA LEU A 4 -2.84 14.17 23.25
C LEU A 4 -3.12 15.03 22.01
N GLU A 5 -2.31 16.08 21.82
CA GLU A 5 -2.36 16.95 20.64
C GLU A 5 -2.06 16.16 19.37
N TYR A 6 -1.04 15.31 19.41
CA TYR A 6 -0.66 14.48 18.26
C TYR A 6 -1.78 13.53 17.84
N ASN A 7 -2.39 12.82 18.79
CA ASN A 7 -3.50 11.91 18.50
C ASN A 7 -4.73 12.65 17.97
N LYS A 8 -5.00 13.86 18.47
CA LYS A 8 -6.09 14.70 17.97
C LYS A 8 -5.83 15.11 16.51
N TRP A 9 -4.65 15.63 16.22
CA TRP A 9 -4.25 16.01 14.86
C TRP A 9 -4.28 14.82 13.90
N LEU A 10 -3.78 13.65 14.34
CA LEU A 10 -3.79 12.43 13.55
C LEU A 10 -5.21 12.00 13.17
N LYS A 11 -6.15 12.10 14.11
CA LYS A 11 -7.56 11.82 13.84
C LYS A 11 -8.16 12.80 12.84
N GLU A 12 -7.93 14.10 13.03
CA GLU A 12 -8.40 15.14 12.10
C GLU A 12 -7.84 14.92 10.68
N LYS A 13 -6.57 14.52 10.56
CA LYS A 13 -5.95 14.23 9.28
C LYS A 13 -6.53 12.98 8.61
N ILE A 14 -6.83 11.93 9.37
CA ILE A 14 -7.48 10.72 8.85
C ILE A 14 -8.90 11.03 8.39
N ASP A 15 -9.67 11.80 9.18
CA ASP A 15 -11.02 12.22 8.82
C ASP A 15 -11.01 13.07 7.53
N GLU A 16 -10.05 13.99 7.37
CA GLU A 16 -9.86 14.76 6.13
C GLU A 16 -9.58 13.85 4.93
N LEU A 17 -8.65 12.91 5.08
CA LEU A 17 -8.28 11.97 4.02
C LEU A 17 -9.46 11.10 3.61
N ALA A 18 -10.20 10.54 4.57
CA ALA A 18 -11.36 9.70 4.31
C ALA A 18 -12.48 10.42 3.53
N ASN A 19 -12.61 11.73 3.73
CA ASN A 19 -13.59 12.57 3.03
C ASN A 19 -13.06 13.17 1.71
N THR A 20 -11.78 12.99 1.40
CA THR A 20 -11.17 13.49 0.17
C THR A 20 -11.44 12.54 -1.00
N ASN A 21 -11.77 13.09 -2.18
CA ASN A 21 -11.92 12.27 -3.37
C ASN A 21 -10.56 11.73 -3.84
N ILE A 22 -10.35 10.44 -3.61
CA ILE A 22 -9.10 9.75 -3.92
C ILE A 22 -8.90 9.47 -5.42
N LYS A 23 -9.95 9.64 -6.24
CA LYS A 23 -9.89 9.44 -7.69
C LYS A 23 -9.94 10.79 -8.42
N CYS A 24 -8.96 11.05 -9.27
CA CYS A 24 -8.97 12.15 -10.24
C CYS A 24 -9.15 11.56 -11.64
N ASN A 25 -10.20 11.96 -12.36
CA ASN A 25 -10.52 11.47 -13.71
C ASN A 25 -10.56 9.93 -13.83
N GLY A 26 -11.07 9.25 -12.80
CA GLY A 26 -11.16 7.78 -12.76
C GLY A 26 -9.89 7.04 -12.35
N ASN A 27 -8.76 7.75 -12.18
CA ASN A 27 -7.51 7.18 -11.70
C ASN A 27 -7.26 7.56 -10.24
N TYR A 28 -6.60 6.69 -9.50
CA TYR A 28 -6.18 7.00 -8.13
C TYR A 28 -5.12 8.10 -8.13
N ASN A 29 -5.30 9.09 -7.26
CA ASN A 29 -4.28 10.07 -6.96
C ASN A 29 -3.19 9.41 -6.11
N GLU A 30 -1.98 9.31 -6.65
CA GLU A 30 -0.86 8.62 -6.01
C GLU A 30 -0.46 9.25 -4.67
N ASP A 31 -0.42 10.59 -4.59
CA ASP A 31 -0.02 11.30 -3.37
C ASP A 31 -1.00 11.02 -2.23
N LEU A 32 -2.30 11.03 -2.54
CA LEU A 32 -3.33 10.66 -1.57
C LEU A 32 -3.23 9.19 -1.16
N ILE A 33 -2.93 8.28 -2.10
CA ILE A 33 -2.72 6.86 -1.76
C ILE A 33 -1.50 6.68 -0.86
N ARG A 34 -0.42 7.43 -1.08
CA ARG A 34 0.75 7.41 -0.19
C ARG A 34 0.37 7.85 1.22
N GLU A 35 -0.40 8.92 1.36
CA GLU A 35 -0.91 9.35 2.67
C GLU A 35 -1.80 8.28 3.31
N TYR A 36 -2.74 7.70 2.54
CA TYR A 36 -3.58 6.59 3.03
C TYR A 36 -2.73 5.41 3.53
N LEU A 37 -1.67 5.04 2.82
CA LEU A 37 -0.77 3.96 3.22
C LEU A 37 0.01 4.28 4.50
N ILE A 38 0.48 5.52 4.64
CA ILE A 38 1.18 5.96 5.86
C ILE A 38 0.22 5.90 7.05
N PHE A 39 -0.96 6.53 6.93
CA PHE A 39 -1.89 6.69 8.04
C PHE A 39 -2.70 5.43 8.37
N SER A 40 -2.94 4.53 7.41
CA SER A 40 -3.59 3.23 7.66
C SER A 40 -2.79 2.31 8.59
N SER A 41 -1.49 2.57 8.78
CA SER A 41 -0.63 1.78 9.65
C SER A 41 -0.78 2.10 11.14
N TYR A 42 -1.48 3.19 11.50
CA TYR A 42 -1.69 3.61 12.88
C TYR A 42 -2.84 2.85 13.54
N VAL A 43 -2.49 1.88 14.39
CA VAL A 43 -3.45 0.99 15.07
C VAL A 43 -4.50 1.78 15.86
N GLY A 44 -5.77 1.41 15.69
CA GLY A 44 -6.91 2.00 16.40
C GLY A 44 -7.41 3.35 15.86
N ILE A 45 -6.67 4.00 14.95
CA ILE A 45 -7.07 5.29 14.34
C ILE A 45 -7.15 5.17 12.81
N GLY A 46 -6.16 4.55 12.18
CA GLY A 46 -6.08 4.37 10.72
C GLY A 46 -6.95 3.25 10.14
N GLU A 47 -7.83 2.64 10.94
CA GLU A 47 -8.62 1.47 10.53
C GLU A 47 -9.55 1.76 9.35
N GLU A 48 -10.10 2.97 9.26
CA GLU A 48 -10.95 3.38 8.15
C GLU A 48 -10.19 3.36 6.81
N LEU A 49 -8.98 3.94 6.79
CA LEU A 49 -8.11 3.94 5.61
C LEU A 49 -7.64 2.52 5.27
N LEU A 50 -7.40 1.68 6.28
CA LEU A 50 -7.09 0.26 6.07
C LEU A 50 -8.29 -0.49 5.43
N ASN A 51 -9.51 -0.20 5.90
CA ASN A 51 -10.73 -0.81 5.36
C ASN A 51 -10.97 -0.43 3.91
N PHE A 52 -10.62 0.79 3.50
CA PHE A 52 -10.63 1.18 2.09
C PHE A 52 -9.82 0.20 1.22
N PHE A 53 -8.58 -0.14 1.58
CA PHE A 53 -7.78 -1.10 0.80
C PHE A 53 -8.42 -2.49 0.79
N LYS A 54 -8.91 -2.97 1.94
CA LYS A 54 -9.56 -4.29 2.06
C LYS A 54 -10.84 -4.40 1.22
N GLN A 55 -11.59 -3.32 1.08
CA GLN A 55 -12.82 -3.31 0.27
C GLN A 55 -12.52 -3.25 -1.24
N ASN A 56 -11.32 -2.80 -1.62
CA ASN A 56 -10.92 -2.59 -3.02
C ASN A 56 -9.87 -3.61 -3.51
N ILE A 57 -9.78 -4.79 -2.89
CA ILE A 57 -8.83 -5.87 -3.25
C ILE A 57 -9.01 -6.46 -4.66
N ASN A 58 -10.10 -6.10 -5.34
CA ASN A 58 -10.39 -6.47 -6.73
C ASN A 58 -10.17 -5.31 -7.72
N ASP A 59 -9.79 -4.11 -7.26
CA ASP A 59 -9.52 -2.96 -8.15
C ASP A 59 -8.09 -3.02 -8.68
N GLU A 60 -7.94 -3.45 -9.94
CA GLU A 60 -6.63 -3.58 -10.58
C GLU A 60 -5.90 -2.24 -10.76
N ASN A 61 -6.62 -1.11 -10.87
CA ASN A 61 -5.98 0.19 -10.96
C ASN A 61 -5.39 0.62 -9.62
N LEU A 62 -6.05 0.28 -8.51
CA LEU A 62 -5.48 0.49 -7.18
C LEU A 62 -4.18 -0.32 -7.02
N LEU A 63 -4.20 -1.60 -7.42
CA LEU A 63 -3.02 -2.46 -7.35
C LEU A 63 -1.83 -1.88 -8.15
N LYS A 64 -2.08 -1.35 -9.36
CA LYS A 64 -1.03 -0.69 -10.16
C LYS A 64 -0.39 0.49 -9.42
N VAL A 65 -1.19 1.32 -8.75
CA VAL A 65 -0.68 2.43 -7.95
C VAL A 65 0.12 1.92 -6.76
N LEU A 66 -0.33 0.86 -6.08
CA LEU A 66 0.44 0.26 -4.98
C LEU A 66 1.81 -0.27 -5.45
N PHE A 67 1.88 -0.91 -6.62
CA PHE A 67 3.17 -1.31 -7.19
C PHE A 67 4.05 -0.12 -7.55
N LYS A 68 3.48 0.92 -8.17
CA LYS A 68 4.22 2.15 -8.48
C LYS A 68 4.85 2.74 -7.22
N ILE A 69 4.07 2.83 -6.13
CA ILE A 69 4.55 3.33 -4.84
C ILE A 69 5.62 2.41 -4.26
N LEU A 70 5.39 1.09 -4.21
CA LEU A 70 6.33 0.13 -3.64
C LEU A 70 7.71 0.18 -4.32
N LEU A 71 7.70 0.25 -5.65
CA LEU A 71 8.88 0.21 -6.50
C LEU A 71 9.53 1.57 -6.72
N ASP A 72 8.93 2.65 -6.20
CA ASP A 72 9.53 3.96 -6.24
C ASP A 72 10.69 4.05 -5.24
N GLU A 73 11.91 4.01 -5.79
CA GLU A 73 13.16 4.13 -5.04
C GLU A 73 13.68 5.57 -4.97
N SER A 74 12.90 6.55 -5.41
CA SER A 74 13.28 7.96 -5.28
C SER A 74 13.42 8.40 -3.82
N GLU A 75 14.31 9.35 -3.57
CA GLU A 75 14.47 9.96 -2.23
C GLU A 75 13.37 10.99 -1.92
N GLU A 76 12.44 11.23 -2.85
CA GLU A 76 11.38 12.23 -2.71
C GLU A 76 10.31 11.82 -1.69
N TYR A 77 10.15 10.51 -1.43
CA TYR A 77 9.09 9.99 -0.57
C TYR A 77 9.59 9.07 0.54
N SER A 78 8.91 9.10 1.70
CA SER A 78 9.21 8.19 2.82
C SER A 78 9.01 6.73 2.44
N ASN A 79 9.87 5.86 2.98
CA ASN A 79 9.71 4.40 2.89
C ASN A 79 8.46 3.89 3.61
N ASP A 80 7.81 4.67 4.48
CA ASP A 80 6.60 4.24 5.19
C ASP A 80 5.47 3.86 4.24
N ALA A 81 5.26 4.67 3.18
CA ALA A 81 4.28 4.36 2.15
C ALA A 81 4.62 3.05 1.43
N ARG A 82 5.91 2.81 1.14
CA ARG A 82 6.40 1.59 0.48
C ARG A 82 6.20 0.36 1.35
N TYR A 83 6.55 0.44 2.64
CA TYR A 83 6.34 -0.65 3.59
C TYR A 83 4.85 -0.98 3.74
N SER A 84 4.00 0.04 3.82
CA SER A 84 2.55 -0.16 3.83
C SER A 84 2.03 -0.76 2.52
N ALA A 85 2.51 -0.30 1.36
CA ALA A 85 2.14 -0.88 0.06
C ALA A 85 2.50 -2.36 -0.02
N ALA A 86 3.72 -2.73 0.40
CA ALA A 86 4.17 -4.12 0.47
C ALA A 86 3.24 -4.98 1.33
N ARG A 87 2.74 -4.45 2.45
CA ARG A 87 1.77 -5.16 3.32
C ARG A 87 0.37 -5.27 2.72
N MET A 88 -0.05 -4.32 1.89
CA MET A 88 -1.40 -4.31 1.30
C MET A 88 -1.50 -5.20 0.06
N ILE A 89 -0.47 -5.24 -0.78
CA ILE A 89 -0.46 -6.01 -2.04
C ILE A 89 -0.88 -7.49 -1.87
N PRO A 90 -0.39 -8.23 -0.86
CA PRO A 90 -0.77 -9.64 -0.63
C PRO A 90 -2.27 -9.86 -0.39
N LEU A 91 -3.01 -8.82 -0.01
CA LEU A 91 -4.44 -8.91 0.27
C LEU A 91 -5.28 -8.90 -1.02
N PHE A 92 -4.69 -8.51 -2.14
CA PHE A 92 -5.39 -8.46 -3.42
C PHE A 92 -5.74 -9.85 -3.94
N ASN A 93 -6.76 -9.91 -4.79
CA ASN A 93 -7.18 -11.15 -5.41
C ASN A 93 -6.02 -11.82 -6.16
N SER A 94 -5.81 -13.10 -5.89
CA SER A 94 -4.69 -13.86 -6.45
C SER A 94 -4.66 -13.88 -7.98
N ASP A 95 -5.81 -13.83 -8.65
CA ASP A 95 -5.89 -13.85 -10.11
C ASP A 95 -5.48 -12.53 -10.73
N ILE A 96 -5.66 -11.41 -10.01
CA ILE A 96 -5.12 -10.12 -10.41
C ILE A 96 -3.60 -10.10 -10.14
N LEU A 97 -3.17 -10.54 -8.96
CA LEU A 97 -1.75 -10.58 -8.59
C LEU A 97 -0.89 -11.40 -9.55
N LYS A 98 -1.38 -12.54 -10.05
CA LYS A 98 -0.69 -13.37 -11.06
C LYS A 98 -0.39 -12.62 -12.36
N LYS A 99 -1.10 -11.53 -12.69
CA LYS A 99 -0.80 -10.69 -13.86
C LYS A 99 0.45 -9.82 -13.66
N TYR A 100 0.83 -9.54 -12.41
CA TYR A 100 1.93 -8.65 -12.01
C TYR A 100 3.10 -9.43 -11.40
N LYS A 101 3.35 -10.66 -11.89
CA LYS A 101 4.45 -11.51 -11.41
C LYS A 101 5.81 -10.81 -11.49
N LYS A 102 6.06 -10.04 -12.54
CA LYS A 102 7.34 -9.36 -12.75
C LYS A 102 7.62 -8.35 -11.63
N GLU A 103 6.63 -7.52 -11.32
CA GLU A 103 6.67 -6.51 -10.25
C GLU A 103 6.82 -7.19 -8.89
N LEU A 104 6.07 -8.27 -8.65
CA LEU A 104 6.19 -9.07 -7.43
C LEU A 104 7.59 -9.67 -7.26
N HIS A 105 8.15 -10.28 -8.29
CA HIS A 105 9.51 -10.83 -8.25
C HIS A 105 10.55 -9.76 -7.97
N HIS A 106 10.43 -8.61 -8.63
CA HIS A 106 11.32 -7.49 -8.39
C HIS A 106 11.24 -7.03 -6.93
N ALA A 107 10.03 -6.84 -6.39
CA ALA A 107 9.85 -6.48 -4.99
C ALA A 107 10.37 -7.55 -4.00
N GLN A 108 10.18 -8.83 -4.33
CA GLN A 108 10.71 -9.94 -3.51
C GLN A 108 12.24 -9.98 -3.48
N SER A 109 12.92 -9.37 -4.46
CA SER A 109 14.38 -9.27 -4.51
C SER A 109 14.98 -8.20 -3.59
N TYR A 110 14.14 -7.33 -2.99
CA TYR A 110 14.63 -6.31 -2.07
C TYR A 110 15.40 -6.91 -0.89
N LYS A 111 16.46 -6.23 -0.46
CA LYS A 111 17.22 -6.63 0.73
C LYS A 111 16.42 -6.44 2.02
N ILE A 112 15.55 -5.43 2.05
CA ILE A 112 14.74 -5.07 3.21
C ILE A 112 13.45 -5.90 3.19
N ASN A 113 13.24 -6.73 4.22
CA ASN A 113 12.07 -7.61 4.28
C ASN A 113 10.73 -6.84 4.31
N ASN A 114 10.69 -5.63 4.86
CA ASN A 114 9.46 -4.82 4.89
C ASN A 114 9.03 -4.31 3.49
N LEU A 115 9.89 -4.41 2.47
CA LEU A 115 9.56 -4.10 1.08
C LEU A 115 9.13 -5.34 0.29
N LYS A 116 9.21 -6.53 0.88
CA LYS A 116 8.79 -7.77 0.25
C LYS A 116 7.30 -7.99 0.52
N PRO A 117 6.45 -8.10 -0.50
CA PRO A 117 5.04 -8.43 -0.29
C PRO A 117 4.85 -9.77 0.42
N PHE A 118 5.69 -10.77 0.14
CA PHE A 118 5.63 -12.08 0.78
C PHE A 118 6.95 -12.40 1.48
N PRO A 119 7.24 -11.81 2.65
CA PRO A 119 8.56 -11.91 3.29
C PRO A 119 8.82 -13.26 3.96
N LYS A 120 7.78 -14.05 4.23
CA LYS A 120 7.87 -15.34 4.94
C LYS A 120 7.38 -16.49 4.07
N ASP A 121 6.17 -16.37 3.53
CA ASP A 121 5.49 -17.43 2.80
C ASP A 121 5.16 -16.96 1.38
N GLU A 122 6.11 -17.16 0.47
CA GLU A 122 5.90 -16.85 -0.95
C GLU A 122 4.88 -17.83 -1.55
N PRO A 123 3.84 -17.35 -2.24
CA PRO A 123 2.88 -18.25 -2.90
C PRO A 123 3.57 -19.12 -3.96
N ILE A 124 3.20 -20.39 -4.02
CA ILE A 124 3.76 -21.35 -4.99
C ILE A 124 3.68 -20.81 -6.42
N TRP A 125 2.52 -20.25 -6.79
CA TRP A 125 2.32 -19.68 -8.12
C TRP A 125 3.28 -18.54 -8.44
N LEU A 126 3.81 -17.81 -7.44
CA LEU A 126 4.82 -16.77 -7.68
C LEU A 126 6.18 -17.42 -7.92
N SER A 127 6.55 -18.45 -7.17
CA SER A 127 7.81 -19.18 -7.36
C SER A 127 7.90 -19.96 -8.67
N GLU A 128 6.75 -20.31 -9.26
CA GLU A 128 6.66 -20.95 -10.56
C GLU A 128 6.94 -19.95 -11.70
N CYS A 129 7.95 -20.27 -12.50
CA CYS A 129 8.45 -19.49 -13.64
C CYS A 129 9.38 -18.31 -13.28
N LYS A 130 10.50 -18.59 -12.60
CA LYS A 130 11.70 -17.73 -12.68
C LYS A 130 12.32 -17.94 -14.06
N TRP A 131 12.10 -16.99 -14.98
CA TRP A 131 12.73 -16.97 -16.31
C TRP A 131 14.10 -16.30 -16.22
#